data_AF-A0A090U276-F1
#
_entry.id   AF-A0A090U276-F1
#
_cell.length_a   1.000
_cell.length_b   1.000
_cell.length_c   1.000
_cell.angle_alpha   90.00
_cell.angle_beta   90.00
_cell.angle_gamma   90.00
#
_symmetry.space_group_name_H-M   'P 1'
#
loop_
_entity.id
_entity.type
_entity.pdbx_description
1 polymer ?
#
loop_
_entity_poly.entity_id
_entity_poly.type
_entity_poly.pdbx_seq_one_letter_code
_entity_poly.pdbx_strand_id
1 'polypeptide(L)' 'MTAGEGSIIELDKLNGEPLDVKVNGSLMGHAEVVVVNDKYGLRLIDVVESALTSMGK' A
#
# COMPACT_ATOMS: atom_id res chain seq x y z
N MET A 1 1.01 -9.40 20.44
CA MET A 1 1.71 -10.11 19.34
C MET A 1 3.20 -9.86 19.53
N THR A 2 4.00 -10.90 19.78
CA THR A 2 5.46 -10.76 19.90
C THR A 2 6.09 -11.10 18.56
N ALA A 3 6.36 -10.09 17.74
CA ALA A 3 7.20 -10.25 16.57
C ALA A 3 8.66 -10.06 17.01
N GLY A 4 9.50 -11.05 16.73
CA GLY A 4 10.94 -11.01 16.98
C GLY A 4 11.73 -11.15 15.69
N GLU A 5 13.06 -11.03 15.79
CA GLU A 5 13.94 -11.32 14.65
C GLU A 5 13.67 -12.73 14.10
N GLY A 6 13.57 -12.85 12.78
CA GLY A 6 13.26 -14.11 12.10
C GLY A 6 11.77 -14.51 12.09
N SER A 7 10.88 -13.72 12.70
CA SER A 7 9.43 -13.99 12.62
C SER A 7 8.87 -13.68 11.23
N ILE A 8 8.12 -14.62 10.67
CA ILE A 8 7.32 -14.40 9.46
C ILE A 8 5.93 -13.96 9.92
N ILE A 9 5.52 -12.76 9.51
CA ILE A 9 4.16 -12.25 9.74
C ILE A 9 3.40 -12.43 8.44
N GLU A 10 2.46 -13.37 8.45
CA GLU A 10 1.57 -13.59 7.31
C GLU A 10 0.58 -12.42 7.19
N LEU A 11 0.35 -11.99 5.94
CA LEU A 11 -0.66 -11.01 5.61
C LEU A 11 -1.89 -11.72 5.04
N ASP A 12 -3.04 -11.07 5.14
CA ASP A 12 -4.32 -11.51 4.58
C ASP A 12 -4.41 -11.34 3.06
N LYS A 13 -3.53 -10.52 2.47
CA LYS A 13 -3.41 -10.32 1.02
C LYS A 13 -2.70 -11.49 0.33
N LEU A 14 -3.27 -11.96 -0.78
CA LEU A 14 -2.65 -12.97 -1.62
C LEU A 14 -1.51 -12.40 -2.46
N ASN A 15 -0.59 -13.27 -2.88
CA ASN A 15 0.49 -12.88 -3.77
C ASN A 15 -0.04 -12.34 -5.10
N GLY A 16 0.51 -11.21 -5.55
CA GLY A 16 0.09 -10.55 -6.79
C GLY A 16 -1.18 -9.70 -6.64
N GLU A 17 -1.85 -9.72 -5.48
CA GLU A 17 -2.89 -8.74 -5.21
C GLU A 17 -2.25 -7.37 -4.89
N PRO A 18 -2.85 -6.27 -5.38
CA PRO A 18 -2.34 -4.96 -5.06
C PRO A 18 -2.59 -4.63 -3.59
N LEU A 19 -1.67 -3.85 -3.02
CA LEU A 19 -1.71 -3.40 -1.64
C LEU A 19 -2.57 -2.13 -1.50
N ASP A 20 -3.22 -1.99 -0.36
CA ASP A 20 -3.96 -0.79 0.00
C ASP A 20 -3.01 0.37 0.27
N VAL A 21 -3.21 1.48 -0.43
CA VAL A 21 -2.52 2.74 -0.14
C VAL A 21 -3.43 3.59 0.72
N LYS A 22 -2.98 3.93 1.92
CA LYS A 22 -3.71 4.81 2.85
C LYS A 22 -2.95 6.09 3.09
N VAL A 23 -3.64 7.22 3.07
CA VAL A 23 -3.12 8.54 3.44
C VAL A 23 -3.89 9.01 4.66
N ASN A 24 -3.19 9.31 5.76
CA ASN A 24 -3.80 9.67 7.04
C ASN A 24 -4.84 8.65 7.54
N GLY A 25 -4.63 7.37 7.24
CA GLY A 25 -5.55 6.27 7.62
C GLY A 25 -6.77 6.11 6.70
N SER A 26 -6.99 7.01 5.73
CA SER A 26 -8.05 6.88 4.73
C SER A 26 -7.56 6.10 3.51
N LEU A 27 -8.40 5.20 2.96
CA LEU A 27 -8.09 4.46 1.74
C LEU A 27 -8.01 5.43 0.55
N MET A 28 -6.84 5.47 -0.07
CA MET A 28 -6.55 6.31 -1.23
C MET A 28 -6.61 5.50 -2.53
N GLY A 29 -6.28 4.22 -2.50
CA GLY A 29 -6.29 3.38 -3.69
C GLY A 29 -5.57 2.06 -3.50
N HIS A 30 -5.25 1.42 -4.62
CA HIS A 30 -4.52 0.17 -4.68
C HIS A 30 -3.24 0.34 -5.50
N ALA A 31 -2.13 -0.22 -5.03
CA ALA A 31 -0.85 -0.14 -5.71
C ALA A 31 -0.05 -1.44 -5.66
N GLU A 32 0.79 -1.63 -6.66
CA GLU A 32 1.82 -2.66 -6.68
C GLU A 32 3.16 -2.10 -6.22
N VAL A 33 3.91 -2.91 -5.47
CA VAL A 33 5.31 -2.62 -5.14
C VAL A 33 6.16 -2.82 -6.38
N VAL A 34 6.94 -1.80 -6.72
CA VAL A 34 7.88 -1.82 -7.84
C VAL A 34 9.27 -1.43 -7.34
N VAL A 35 10.30 -1.77 -8.11
CA VAL A 35 11.67 -1.28 -7.87
C VAL A 35 12.04 -0.36 -9.03
N VAL A 36 12.43 0.87 -8.70
CA VAL A 36 12.83 1.90 -9.68
C VAL A 36 14.13 2.51 -9.20
N ASN A 37 15.19 2.42 -10.01
CA ASN A 37 16.53 2.93 -9.67
C ASN A 37 17.02 2.45 -8.30
N ASP A 38 16.93 1.13 -8.06
CA ASP A 38 17.31 0.48 -6.79
C ASP A 38 16.56 0.97 -5.55
N LYS A 39 15.39 1.60 -5.74
CA LYS A 39 14.51 2.05 -4.66
C LYS A 39 13.14 1.40 -4.79
N TYR A 40 12.54 1.06 -3.65
CA TYR A 40 11.14 0.66 -3.61
C TYR A 40 10.25 1.84 -3.99
N GLY A 41 9.23 1.56 -4.79
CA GLY A 41 8.19 2.49 -5.18
C GLY A 41 6.83 1.80 -5.21
N LEU A 42 5.78 2.59 -5.38
CA LEU A 42 4.41 2.12 -5.55
C LEU A 42 3.89 2.62 -6.89
N ARG A 43 3.41 1.69 -7.73
CA ARG A 43 2.67 2.02 -8.95
C ARG A 43 1.19 1.94 -8.63
N LEU A 44 0.52 3.10 -8.62
CA LEU A 44 -0.93 3.16 -8.46
C LEU A 44 -1.61 2.44 -9.62
N ILE A 45 -2.55 1.55 -9.28
CA ILE A 45 -3.37 0.79 -10.23
C ILE A 45 -4.78 1.38 -10.26
N ASP A 46 -5.28 1.74 -9.09
CA ASP A 46 -6.60 2.33 -8.92
C ASP A 46 -6.56 3.38 -7.80
N VAL A 47 -7.36 4.41 -7.94
CA VAL A 47 -7.42 5.54 -7.02
C VAL A 47 -8.88 5.81 -6.67
N VAL A 48 -9.17 5.80 -5.37
CA VAL A 48 -10.51 6.07 -4.86
C VAL A 48 -10.75 7.58 -4.91
N GLU A 49 -11.72 8.00 -5.71
CA GLU A 49 -12.01 9.41 -6.03
C GLU A 49 -12.38 10.26 -4.80
N SER A 50 -12.94 9.64 -3.75
CA SER A 50 -13.23 10.31 -2.48
C SER A 50 -11.96 10.79 -1.75
N ALA A 51 -10.82 10.13 -1.95
CA ALA A 51 -9.56 10.48 -1.30
C ALA A 51 -8.94 11.75 -1.92
N LEU A 52 -9.00 11.91 -3.25
CA LEU A 52 -8.48 13.10 -3.95
C LEU A 52 -9.14 14.40 -3.50
N THR A 53 -10.46 14.35 -3.23
CA THR A 53 -11.24 15.54 -2.90
C THR A 53 -10.88 16.11 -1.51
N SER A 54 -10.33 15.28 -0.61
CA SER A 54 -9.95 15.69 0.75
C SER A 54 -8.50 16.18 0.89
N MET A 55 -7.63 15.88 -0.07
CA MET A 55 -6.20 16.24 -0.02
C MET A 55 -5.91 17.63 -0.58
N GLY A 56 -6.86 18.23 -1.30
CA GLY A 56 -6.79 19.58 -1.88
C GLY A 56 -7.50 20.67 -1.07
N LYS A 57 -7.94 20.36 0.16
CA LYS A 57 -8.54 21.28 1.13
C LYS A 57 -7.63 21.48 2.32
#